data_AF-A0A225X048-F1
#
_entry.id   AF-A0A225X048-F1
#
_cell.length_a   1.000
_cell.length_b   1.000
_cell.length_c   1.000
_cell.angle_alpha   90.00
_cell.angle_beta   90.00
_cell.angle_gamma   90.00
#
_symmetry.space_group_name_H-M   'P 1'
#
loop_
_entity.id
_entity.type
_entity.pdbx_description
1 polymer ?
#
loop_
_entity_poly.entity_id
_entity_poly.type
_entity_poly.pdbx_seq_one_letter_code
_entity_poly.pdbx_strand_id
1 'polypeptide(L)'
;MELALDEEGAQVTAVTSFDPTFPPVNILDGEQASKWVTTGSFPQEIVVQLATTASVVRAKMWTRNVKDVSVESCSGPTPTKWEKLFDTKLKETDGEMQIVSENVKPTDASFIKFKILSGWSDFVVVHRVSVEGSSRR
;
A
#
# COMPACT_ATOMS: atom_id res chain seq x y z
N MET A 1 10.59 2.91 -12.38
CA MET A 1 10.08 4.17 -11.79
C MET A 1 9.35 3.82 -10.53
N GLU A 2 9.39 4.70 -9.55
CA GLU A 2 8.55 4.61 -8.37
C GLU A 2 7.22 5.30 -8.71
N LEU A 3 6.11 4.58 -8.60
CA LEU A 3 4.82 5.02 -9.15
C LEU A 3 3.85 5.49 -8.07
N ALA A 4 4.12 5.18 -6.80
CA ALA A 4 3.25 5.51 -5.68
C ALA A 4 3.64 6.81 -4.96
N LEU A 5 4.64 7.54 -5.45
CA LEU A 5 5.03 8.82 -4.87
C LEU A 5 4.00 9.92 -5.18
N ASP A 6 3.73 10.76 -4.20
CA ASP A 6 2.87 11.93 -4.39
C ASP A 6 3.51 12.98 -5.33
N GLU A 7 4.83 13.15 -5.30
CA GLU A 7 5.59 13.98 -6.25
C GLU A 7 5.47 13.51 -7.70
N GLU A 8 5.25 12.21 -7.91
CA GLU A 8 4.97 11.61 -9.23
C GLU A 8 3.49 11.72 -9.62
N GLY A 9 2.63 12.23 -8.72
CA GLY A 9 1.20 12.45 -8.93
C GLY A 9 0.29 11.34 -8.39
N ALA A 10 0.82 10.40 -7.59
CA ALA A 10 -0.01 9.40 -6.93
C ALA A 10 -0.89 10.02 -5.83
N GLN A 11 -2.07 9.43 -5.60
CA GLN A 11 -3.05 9.97 -4.64
C GLN A 11 -3.73 8.87 -3.85
N VAL A 12 -4.01 9.11 -2.57
CA VAL A 12 -4.92 8.25 -1.80
C VAL A 12 -6.36 8.61 -2.17
N THR A 13 -7.12 7.64 -2.69
CA THR A 13 -8.51 7.85 -3.15
C THR A 13 -9.55 7.22 -2.24
N ALA A 14 -9.18 6.21 -1.46
CA ALA A 14 -10.04 5.61 -0.45
C ALA A 14 -9.19 5.06 0.70
N VAL A 15 -9.73 5.17 1.91
CA VAL A 15 -9.13 4.59 3.11
C VAL A 15 -10.23 4.18 4.09
N THR A 16 -9.96 3.14 4.86
CA THR A 16 -10.89 2.62 5.90
C THR A 16 -10.82 3.37 7.21
N SER A 17 -9.72 4.06 7.48
CA SER A 17 -9.53 4.86 8.69
C SER A 17 -8.73 6.13 8.40
N PHE A 18 -9.03 7.18 9.15
CA PHE A 18 -8.39 8.48 9.00
C PHE A 18 -8.11 9.07 10.39
N ASP A 19 -6.83 9.36 10.65
CA ASP A 19 -6.38 10.15 11.78
C ASP A 19 -5.69 11.41 11.23
N PRO A 20 -6.15 12.63 11.54
CA PRO A 20 -5.53 13.87 11.05
C PRO A 20 -4.09 14.07 11.53
N THR A 21 -3.67 13.41 12.61
CA THR A 21 -2.29 13.43 13.12
C THR A 21 -1.36 12.52 12.32
N PHE A 22 -1.91 11.44 11.76
CA PHE A 22 -1.20 10.43 10.97
C PHE A 22 -1.96 10.18 9.66
N PRO A 23 -2.10 11.19 8.79
CA PRO A 23 -3.00 11.12 7.64
C PRO A 23 -2.52 10.05 6.65
N PRO A 24 -3.45 9.40 5.93
CA PRO A 24 -3.10 8.30 5.04
C PRO A 24 -2.14 8.68 3.90
N VAL A 25 -2.14 9.94 3.47
CA VAL A 25 -1.23 10.46 2.43
C VAL A 25 0.25 10.34 2.81
N ASN A 26 0.56 10.27 4.10
CA ASN A 26 1.94 10.12 4.60
C ASN A 26 2.66 8.90 4.03
N ILE A 27 1.94 7.87 3.57
CA ILE A 27 2.59 6.67 3.03
C ILE A 27 3.20 6.86 1.63
N LEU A 28 2.91 8.01 0.98
CA LEU A 28 3.27 8.32 -0.41
C LEU A 28 4.43 9.32 -0.52
N ASP A 29 4.93 9.89 0.58
CA ASP A 29 5.97 10.94 0.56
C ASP A 29 7.40 10.40 0.37
N GLY A 30 7.55 9.07 0.29
CA GLY A 30 8.85 8.40 0.13
C GLY A 30 9.66 8.26 1.42
N GLU A 31 9.21 8.84 2.52
CA GLU A 31 9.90 8.79 3.80
C GLU A 31 9.48 7.57 4.65
N GLN A 32 10.26 7.28 5.69
CA GLN A 32 9.93 6.22 6.68
C GLN A 32 9.62 6.80 8.07
N ALA A 33 9.65 8.13 8.20
CA ALA A 33 9.38 8.84 9.44
C ALA A 33 7.90 9.24 9.58
N SER A 34 7.27 9.58 8.45
CA SER A 34 5.84 9.80 8.31
C SER A 34 5.10 8.45 8.35
N LYS A 35 3.82 8.49 8.70
CA LYS A 35 3.03 7.27 8.86
C LYS A 35 1.53 7.49 8.77
N TRP A 36 0.85 6.45 8.34
CA TRP A 36 -0.57 6.20 8.57
C TRP A 36 -0.74 5.17 9.69
N VAL A 37 -1.66 5.44 10.62
CA VAL A 37 -1.99 4.53 11.72
C VAL A 37 -3.42 4.06 11.56
N THR A 38 -3.65 2.77 11.75
CA THR A 38 -4.99 2.19 11.76
C THR A 38 -5.20 1.22 12.92
N THR A 39 -6.45 0.84 13.15
CA THR A 39 -6.92 0.08 14.33
C THR A 39 -7.29 -1.37 13.98
N GLY A 40 -7.53 -2.18 15.01
CA GLY A 40 -7.66 -3.64 14.95
C GLY A 40 -8.97 -4.15 14.36
N SER A 41 -9.89 -3.28 13.92
CA SER A 41 -11.11 -3.65 13.20
C SER A 41 -10.80 -4.06 11.75
N PHE A 42 -9.94 -5.06 11.57
CA PHE A 42 -9.52 -5.55 10.26
C PHE A 42 -10.67 -6.19 9.47
N PRO A 43 -10.64 -6.14 8.12
CA PRO A 43 -9.57 -5.61 7.29
C PRO A 43 -9.53 -4.08 7.27
N GLN A 44 -8.31 -3.54 7.24
CA GLN A 44 -8.07 -2.13 6.97
C GLN A 44 -7.42 -2.02 5.59
N GLU A 45 -7.93 -1.15 4.74
CA GLU A 45 -7.43 -0.95 3.39
C GLU A 45 -7.19 0.52 3.05
N ILE A 46 -6.26 0.70 2.12
CA ILE A 46 -5.95 1.97 1.47
C ILE A 46 -5.81 1.76 -0.04
N VAL A 47 -6.45 2.62 -0.82
CA VAL A 47 -6.39 2.63 -2.28
C VAL A 47 -5.56 3.83 -2.75
N VAL A 48 -4.49 3.52 -3.48
CA VAL A 48 -3.61 4.49 -4.13
C VAL A 48 -3.92 4.50 -5.61
N GLN A 49 -4.28 5.66 -6.15
CA GLN A 49 -4.33 5.93 -7.57
C GLN A 49 -2.94 6.33 -8.05
N LEU A 50 -2.44 5.68 -9.10
CA LEU A 50 -1.20 6.08 -9.76
C LEU A 50 -1.48 7.25 -10.71
N ALA A 51 -0.47 8.08 -10.97
CA ALA A 51 -0.62 9.25 -11.84
C ALA A 51 -1.07 8.89 -13.26
N THR A 52 -0.59 7.76 -13.78
CA THR A 52 -1.01 7.17 -15.05
C THR A 52 -1.08 5.65 -14.93
N THR A 53 -1.82 5.02 -15.84
CA THR A 53 -1.79 3.56 -15.97
C THR A 53 -0.37 3.09 -16.30
N ALA A 54 0.18 2.22 -15.46
CA ALA A 54 1.55 1.73 -15.56
C ALA A 54 1.60 0.21 -15.46
N SER A 55 2.67 -0.38 -16.00
CA SER A 55 3.00 -1.78 -15.82
C SER A 55 3.78 -1.94 -14.51
N VAL A 56 3.12 -2.50 -13.50
CA VAL A 56 3.67 -2.74 -12.16
C VAL A 56 4.40 -4.07 -12.14
N VAL A 57 5.60 -4.08 -11.56
CA VAL A 57 6.46 -5.28 -11.46
C VAL A 57 6.86 -5.62 -10.03
N ARG A 58 6.67 -4.69 -9.09
CA ARG A 58 6.95 -4.90 -7.66
C ARG A 58 6.07 -4.00 -6.80
N ALA A 59 5.68 -4.50 -5.63
CA ALA A 59 5.12 -3.67 -4.58
C ALA A 59 5.82 -3.94 -3.24
N LYS A 60 5.97 -2.89 -2.44
CA LYS A 60 6.60 -2.94 -1.12
C LYS A 60 5.82 -2.16 -0.09
N MET A 61 5.95 -2.57 1.17
CA MET A 61 5.39 -1.86 2.31
C MET A 61 6.38 -1.86 3.47
N TRP A 62 6.46 -0.75 4.19
CA TRP A 62 7.15 -0.60 5.46
C TRP A 62 6.09 -0.45 6.55
N THR A 63 6.04 -1.40 7.47
CA THR A 63 4.95 -1.50 8.45
C THR A 63 5.45 -1.79 9.86
N ARG A 64 4.55 -1.69 10.86
CA ARG A 64 4.76 -2.21 12.21
C ARG A 64 3.50 -2.91 12.70
N ASN A 65 3.68 -4.01 13.43
CA ASN A 65 2.63 -4.86 13.98
C ASN A 65 1.66 -5.45 12.96
N VAL A 66 1.97 -5.41 11.66
CA VAL A 66 1.12 -6.01 10.63
C VAL A 66 1.40 -7.51 10.55
N LYS A 67 0.36 -8.32 10.39
CA LYS A 67 0.49 -9.78 10.32
C LYS A 67 0.16 -10.30 8.94
N ASP A 68 -1.08 -10.19 8.49
CA ASP A 68 -1.50 -10.70 7.18
C ASP A 68 -1.80 -9.52 6.23
N VAL A 69 -1.20 -9.53 5.04
CA VAL A 69 -1.34 -8.48 4.01
C VAL A 69 -1.81 -9.09 2.69
N SER A 70 -2.67 -8.36 1.98
CA SER A 70 -3.03 -8.65 0.60
C SER A 70 -2.87 -7.38 -0.24
N VAL A 71 -2.21 -7.51 -1.39
CA VAL A 71 -2.07 -6.39 -2.35
C VAL A 71 -2.81 -6.75 -3.62
N GLU A 72 -3.66 -5.83 -4.07
CA GLU A 72 -4.50 -5.96 -5.26
C GLU A 72 -4.22 -4.80 -6.22
N SER A 73 -4.44 -5.03 -7.50
CA SER A 73 -4.35 -4.01 -8.56
C SER A 73 -5.67 -3.89 -9.30
N CYS A 74 -5.92 -2.71 -9.86
CA CYS A 74 -7.06 -2.47 -10.75
C CYS A 74 -6.59 -1.61 -11.92
N SER A 75 -6.98 -2.00 -13.13
CA SER A 75 -6.80 -1.20 -14.34
C SER A 75 -8.10 -0.52 -14.75
N GLY A 76 -7.99 0.66 -15.36
CA GLY A 76 -9.11 1.41 -15.89
C GLY A 76 -9.37 2.71 -15.12
N PRO A 77 -10.43 3.46 -15.49
CA PRO A 77 -10.67 4.80 -14.96
C PRO A 77 -11.26 4.81 -13.54
N THR A 78 -11.74 3.67 -13.05
CA THR A 78 -12.41 3.56 -11.75
C THR A 78 -12.03 2.26 -11.04
N PRO A 79 -11.82 2.26 -9.71
CA PRO A 79 -11.29 1.12 -8.94
C PRO A 79 -12.36 0.05 -8.63
N THR A 80 -12.86 -0.65 -9.66
CA THR A 80 -14.02 -1.56 -9.53
C THR A 80 -13.68 -3.04 -9.61
N LYS A 81 -12.67 -3.45 -10.39
CA LYS A 81 -12.28 -4.85 -10.59
C LYS A 81 -10.86 -5.07 -10.10
N TRP A 82 -10.74 -5.80 -9.00
CA TRP A 82 -9.48 -6.03 -8.31
C TRP A 82 -8.88 -7.39 -8.68
N GLU A 83 -7.62 -7.37 -9.08
CA GLU A 83 -6.81 -8.55 -9.32
C GLU A 83 -5.74 -8.65 -8.24
N LYS A 84 -5.71 -9.78 -7.53
CA LYS A 84 -4.73 -10.02 -6.48
C LYS A 84 -3.32 -10.11 -7.08
N LEU A 85 -2.40 -9.31 -6.54
CA LEU A 85 -0.98 -9.39 -6.84
C LEU A 85 -0.29 -10.43 -5.95
N PHE A 86 -0.49 -10.36 -4.63
CA PHE A 86 0.01 -11.34 -3.68
C PHE A 86 -0.71 -11.26 -2.33
N ASP A 87 -0.61 -12.36 -1.57
CA ASP A 87 -0.88 -12.41 -0.13
C ASP A 87 0.42 -12.78 0.58
N THR A 88 0.65 -12.24 1.76
CA THR A 88 1.86 -12.53 2.54
C THR A 88 1.61 -12.35 4.03
N LYS A 89 2.36 -13.11 4.82
CA LYS A 89 2.33 -13.04 6.27
C LYS A 89 3.67 -12.56 6.78
N LEU A 90 3.68 -11.45 7.50
CA LEU A 90 4.87 -10.86 8.09
C LEU A 90 5.12 -11.49 9.46
N LYS A 91 6.41 -11.68 9.79
CA LYS A 91 6.83 -12.18 11.11
C LYS A 91 6.56 -11.13 12.17
N GLU A 92 6.22 -11.56 13.37
CA GLU A 92 6.19 -10.69 14.54
C GLU A 92 7.60 -10.20 14.86
N THR A 93 7.74 -8.89 15.08
CA THR A 93 9.02 -8.20 15.28
C THR A 93 9.03 -7.39 16.57
N ASP A 94 8.11 -7.65 17.50
CA ASP A 94 7.97 -6.94 18.78
C ASP A 94 7.95 -5.40 18.60
N GLY A 95 7.15 -4.93 17.64
CA GLY A 95 7.03 -3.51 17.30
C GLY A 95 8.10 -2.96 16.35
N GLU A 96 9.16 -3.70 16.04
CA GLU A 96 10.17 -3.26 15.06
C GLU A 96 9.64 -3.21 13.63
N MET A 97 10.31 -2.43 12.78
CA MET A 97 9.89 -2.22 11.40
C MET A 97 9.91 -3.53 10.61
N GLN A 98 8.82 -3.78 9.89
CA GLN A 98 8.64 -4.92 9.00
C GLN A 98 8.67 -4.40 7.56
N ILE A 99 9.41 -5.07 6.69
CA ILE A 99 9.49 -4.72 5.27
C ILE A 99 9.04 -5.93 4.47
N VAL A 100 8.04 -5.71 3.62
CA VAL A 100 7.64 -6.68 2.59
C VAL A 100 7.93 -6.10 1.23
N SER A 101 8.49 -6.93 0.33
CA SER A 101 8.85 -6.53 -1.01
C SER A 101 8.72 -7.72 -1.95
N GLU A 102 7.65 -7.75 -2.73
CA GLU A 102 7.35 -8.87 -3.62
C GLU A 102 7.40 -8.43 -5.08
N ASN A 103 8.10 -9.21 -5.89
CA ASN A 103 8.00 -9.09 -7.35
C ASN A 103 6.67 -9.70 -7.78
N VAL A 104 6.01 -9.06 -8.73
CA VAL A 104 4.73 -9.51 -9.28
C VAL A 104 4.89 -9.77 -10.76
N LYS A 105 4.01 -10.60 -11.33
CA LYS A 105 3.89 -10.68 -12.79
C LYS A 105 3.58 -9.27 -13.30
N PRO A 106 4.23 -8.79 -14.39
CA PRO A 106 3.91 -7.49 -14.96
C PRO A 106 2.40 -7.35 -15.21
N THR A 107 1.80 -6.37 -14.55
CA THR A 107 0.34 -6.14 -14.55
C THR A 107 0.07 -4.66 -14.76
N ASP A 108 -0.86 -4.34 -15.65
CA ASP A 108 -1.30 -2.96 -15.83
C ASP A 108 -2.16 -2.53 -14.64
N ALA A 109 -1.83 -1.40 -14.04
CA ALA A 109 -2.57 -0.85 -12.91
C ALA A 109 -2.71 0.66 -13.04
N SER A 110 -3.90 1.16 -12.73
CA SER A 110 -4.20 2.57 -12.47
C SER A 110 -4.41 2.80 -10.97
N PHE A 111 -4.77 1.74 -10.23
CA PHE A 111 -4.94 1.74 -8.79
C PHE A 111 -4.27 0.53 -8.15
N ILE A 112 -3.72 0.73 -6.96
CA ILE A 112 -3.20 -0.33 -6.09
C ILE A 112 -3.94 -0.24 -4.76
N LYS A 113 -4.40 -1.38 -4.25
CA LYS A 113 -5.02 -1.49 -2.94
C LYS A 113 -4.13 -2.32 -2.04
N PHE A 114 -3.75 -1.74 -0.91
CA PHE A 114 -3.04 -2.42 0.16
C PHE A 114 -4.04 -2.75 1.26
N LYS A 115 -4.17 -4.03 1.60
CA LYS A 115 -5.10 -4.53 2.63
C LYS A 115 -4.30 -5.14 3.76
N ILE A 116 -4.55 -4.67 4.96
CA ILE A 116 -4.11 -5.29 6.21
C ILE A 116 -5.26 -6.16 6.70
N LEU A 117 -5.10 -7.47 6.57
CA LEU A 117 -6.12 -8.46 6.93
C LEU A 117 -6.10 -8.80 8.42
N SER A 118 -4.93 -8.66 9.06
CA SER A 118 -4.78 -8.85 10.50
C SER A 118 -3.50 -8.18 11.02
N GLY A 119 -3.43 -7.96 12.34
CA GLY A 119 -2.27 -7.44 13.05
C GLY A 119 -1.78 -8.37 14.16
N TRP A 120 -0.53 -8.17 14.57
CA TRP A 120 0.04 -8.66 15.83
C TRP A 120 -0.37 -7.80 17.03
N SER A 121 -0.94 -6.62 16.77
CA SER A 121 -1.49 -5.71 17.77
C SER A 121 -2.80 -5.08 17.25
N ASP A 122 -3.59 -4.51 18.15
CA ASP A 122 -4.80 -3.76 17.84
C ASP A 122 -4.50 -2.45 17.12
N PHE A 123 -3.25 -1.99 17.09
CA PHE A 123 -2.82 -0.86 16.30
C PHE A 123 -1.67 -1.26 15.39
N VAL A 124 -1.80 -0.89 14.12
CA VAL A 124 -0.79 -1.15 13.10
C VAL A 124 -0.45 0.12 12.37
N VAL A 125 0.77 0.15 11.84
CA VAL A 125 1.34 1.34 11.21
C VAL A 125 1.81 0.98 9.82
N VAL A 126 1.52 1.85 8.85
CA VAL A 126 2.14 1.84 7.54
C VAL A 126 2.96 3.13 7.45
N HIS A 127 4.27 3.00 7.31
CA HIS A 127 5.17 4.15 7.13
C HIS A 127 5.24 4.54 5.67
N ARG A 128 5.36 3.55 4.78
CA ARG A 128 5.58 3.78 3.35
C ARG A 128 5.00 2.66 2.51
N VAL A 129 4.52 3.00 1.33
CA VAL A 129 4.31 2.06 0.23
C VAL A 129 5.20 2.42 -0.97
N SER A 130 5.53 1.42 -1.77
CA SER A 130 6.31 1.58 -2.99
C SER A 130 5.74 0.66 -4.06
N VAL A 131 5.61 1.18 -5.27
CA VAL A 131 5.12 0.47 -6.44
C VAL A 131 6.11 0.73 -7.57
N GLU A 132 6.92 -0.27 -7.90
CA GLU A 132 7.91 -0.13 -8.97
C GLU A 132 7.33 -0.64 -10.30
N GLY A 133 7.59 0.11 -11.37
CA GLY A 133 7.12 -0.25 -12.71
C GLY A 133 7.59 0.71 -13.80
N SER A 134 6.92 0.63 -14.95
CA SER A 134 7.10 1.53 -16.09
C SER A 134 5.74 2.08 -16.55
N SER A 135 5.69 3.37 -16.85
CA SER A 135 4.53 3.97 -17.50
C SER A 135 4.41 3.40 -18.91
N ARG A 136 3.19 3.13 -19.36
CA ARG A 136 2.97 2.90 -20.79
C ARG A 136 3.18 4.24 -21.50
N ARG A 137 4.08 4.26 -22.48
CA ARG A 137 4.22 5.36 -23.45
C ARG A 137 3.02 5.38 -24.38
#